data_AF-L7U7P0-F1
#
_entry.id   AF-L7U7P0-F1
#
_cell.length_a   1.000
_cell.length_b   1.000
_cell.length_c   1.000
_cell.angle_alpha   90.00
_cell.angle_beta   90.00
_cell.angle_gamma   90.00
#
_symmetry.space_group_name_H-M   'P 1'
#
loop_
_entity.id
_entity.type
_entity.pdbx_description
1 polymer ?
#
loop_
_entity_poly.entity_id
_entity_poly.type
_entity_poly.pdbx_seq_one_letter_code
_entity_poly.pdbx_strand_id
1 'polypeptide(L)'
;MSSPKYTPAETAALREQFLQKMIEPVVRRCFQRHPSLRSALFLVAQYWNDEADDAVHHELIFSQRETPDVEAASNAAREGEDDTVNLAAPMAAPFWDPLTTPYVDAWPDNHEAIPVFAAFTREDCHQEMSILEAYAPYALFRRAGEDLSVEVVGQMLRPWLDGVRATWDAPE
;
A
#
# COMPACT_ATOMS: atom_id res chain seq x y z
N MET A 1 -21.36 -5.86 -21.93
CA MET A 1 -20.28 -6.84 -22.18
C MET A 1 -19.60 -7.13 -20.84
N SER A 2 -19.02 -8.31 -20.62
CA SER A 2 -18.24 -8.54 -19.40
C SER A 2 -16.90 -7.83 -19.54
N SER A 3 -16.45 -7.10 -18.51
CA SER A 3 -15.10 -6.53 -18.48
C SER A 3 -14.05 -7.64 -18.59
N PRO A 4 -12.91 -7.40 -19.27
CA PRO A 4 -11.80 -8.35 -19.29
C PRO A 4 -11.30 -8.59 -17.87
N LYS A 5 -10.99 -9.85 -17.54
CA LYS A 5 -10.68 -10.27 -16.18
C LYS A 5 -9.53 -11.27 -16.15
N TYR A 6 -8.53 -11.04 -15.31
CA TYR A 6 -7.48 -12.03 -15.01
C TYR A 6 -8.07 -13.22 -14.24
N THR A 7 -7.48 -14.41 -14.40
CA THR A 7 -7.80 -15.54 -13.53
C THR A 7 -7.27 -15.29 -12.11
N PRO A 8 -7.85 -15.90 -11.06
CA PRO A 8 -7.38 -15.70 -9.68
C PRO A 8 -5.89 -16.04 -9.47
N ALA A 9 -5.35 -16.99 -10.25
CA ALA A 9 -3.94 -17.36 -10.20
C ALA A 9 -3.03 -16.26 -10.82
N GLU A 10 -3.45 -15.66 -11.94
CA GLU A 10 -2.75 -14.53 -12.55
C GLU A 10 -2.79 -13.30 -11.64
N THR A 11 -3.96 -12.96 -11.07
CA THR A 11 -4.07 -11.82 -10.13
C THR A 11 -3.20 -12.02 -8.89
N ALA A 12 -3.14 -13.24 -8.34
CA ALA A 12 -2.27 -13.56 -7.22
C ALA A 12 -0.77 -13.45 -7.57
N ALA A 13 -0.37 -13.95 -8.74
CA ALA A 13 1.01 -13.84 -9.23
C ALA A 13 1.42 -12.39 -9.56
N LEU A 14 0.48 -11.55 -10.01
CA LEU A 14 0.71 -10.11 -10.16
C LEU A 14 0.88 -9.44 -8.79
N ARG A 15 0.01 -9.73 -7.81
CA ARG A 15 0.14 -9.23 -6.43
C ARG A 15 1.51 -9.58 -5.82
N GLU A 16 1.99 -10.81 -6.00
CA GLU A 16 3.33 -11.22 -5.56
C GLU A 16 4.44 -10.43 -6.26
N GLN A 17 4.36 -10.24 -7.58
CA GLN A 17 5.35 -9.45 -8.33
C GLN A 17 5.39 -7.99 -7.90
N PHE A 18 4.25 -7.36 -7.60
CA PHE A 18 4.18 -6.00 -7.05
C PHE A 18 4.93 -5.91 -5.71
N LEU A 19 4.65 -6.83 -4.78
CA LEU A 19 5.34 -6.89 -3.49
C LEU A 19 6.86 -7.03 -3.67
N GLN A 20 7.31 -7.99 -4.48
CA GLN A 20 8.74 -8.29 -4.66
C GLN A 20 9.51 -7.20 -5.42
N LYS A 21 8.91 -6.60 -6.45
CA LYS A 21 9.60 -5.66 -7.36
C LYS A 21 9.51 -4.20 -6.89
N MET A 22 8.43 -3.82 -6.22
CA MET A 22 8.16 -2.42 -5.86
C MET A 22 8.24 -2.17 -4.36
N ILE A 23 7.59 -3.00 -3.55
CA ILE A 23 7.43 -2.73 -2.11
C ILE A 23 8.62 -3.21 -1.28
N GLU A 24 9.05 -4.47 -1.46
CA GLU A 24 10.16 -5.07 -0.72
C GLU A 24 11.48 -4.27 -0.82
N PRO A 25 11.92 -3.77 -2.00
CA PRO A 25 13.17 -3.02 -2.11
C PRO A 25 13.15 -1.73 -1.27
N VAL A 26 12.00 -1.07 -1.18
CA VAL A 26 11.78 0.12 -0.35
C VAL A 26 11.85 -0.23 1.14
N VAL A 27 11.08 -1.25 1.56
CA VAL A 27 11.03 -1.68 2.97
C VAL A 27 12.42 -2.13 3.46
N ARG A 28 13.13 -2.95 2.68
CA ARG A 28 14.49 -3.41 3.01
C ARG A 28 15.46 -2.24 3.17
N ARG A 29 15.39 -1.24 2.28
CA ARG A 29 16.26 -0.05 2.34
C ARG A 29 15.95 0.84 3.55
N CYS A 30 14.68 1.04 3.89
CA CYS A 30 14.27 1.76 5.10
C CYS A 30 14.74 1.02 6.36
N PHE A 31 14.61 -0.30 6.41
CA PHE A 31 15.10 -1.14 7.51
C PHE A 31 16.64 -1.12 7.64
N GLN A 32 17.38 -1.01 6.54
CA GLN A 32 18.84 -0.84 6.57
C GLN A 32 19.25 0.54 7.14
N ARG A 33 18.56 1.62 6.72
CA ARG A 33 18.82 2.99 7.19
C ARG A 33 18.39 3.22 8.64
N HIS A 34 17.35 2.50 9.09
CA HIS A 34 16.76 2.65 10.42
C HIS A 34 16.67 1.29 11.14
N PRO A 35 17.75 0.85 11.83
CA PRO A 35 17.81 -0.46 12.48
C PRO A 35 16.76 -0.70 13.57
N SER A 36 16.17 0.36 14.14
CA SER A 36 15.07 0.26 15.12
C SER A 36 13.73 -0.17 14.51
N LEU A 37 13.55 -0.07 13.19
CA LEU A 37 12.34 -0.55 12.53
C LEU A 37 12.28 -2.08 12.54
N ARG A 38 11.11 -2.59 12.91
CA ARG A 38 10.80 -4.02 13.00
C ARG A 38 9.73 -4.44 12.00
N SER A 39 8.82 -3.55 11.65
CA SER A 39 7.77 -3.83 10.66
C SER A 39 7.47 -2.64 9.76
N ALA A 40 6.84 -2.95 8.62
CA ALA A 40 6.20 -1.99 7.73
C ALA A 40 4.87 -2.60 7.27
N LEU A 41 3.80 -1.81 7.23
CA LEU A 41 2.50 -2.23 6.72
C LEU A 41 2.22 -1.47 5.43
N PHE A 42 2.03 -2.21 4.35
CA PHE A 42 1.58 -1.67 3.07
C PHE A 42 0.05 -1.67 3.03
N LEU A 43 -0.49 -0.50 2.69
CA LEU A 43 -1.92 -0.24 2.61
C LEU A 43 -2.29 0.21 1.20
N VAL A 44 -3.55 -0.03 0.82
CA VAL A 44 -4.13 0.41 -0.45
C VAL A 44 -5.46 1.12 -0.23
N ALA A 45 -5.78 2.08 -1.08
CA ALA A 45 -7.06 2.77 -1.13
C ALA A 45 -7.49 2.99 -2.59
N GLN A 46 -8.78 3.10 -2.86
CA GLN A 46 -9.31 3.53 -4.14
C GLN A 46 -10.27 4.69 -3.89
N TYR A 47 -9.96 5.84 -4.47
CA TYR A 47 -10.80 7.04 -4.40
C TYR A 47 -10.44 7.99 -5.55
N TRP A 48 -11.40 8.82 -5.94
CA TRP A 48 -11.17 9.91 -6.90
C TRP A 48 -10.17 10.90 -6.33
N ASN A 49 -9.12 11.15 -7.10
CA ASN A 49 -8.18 12.27 -6.96
C ASN A 49 -8.18 13.00 -8.32
N ASP A 50 -7.74 14.26 -8.37
CA ASP A 50 -7.95 15.24 -9.48
C ASP A 50 -7.58 14.78 -10.92
N GLU A 51 -7.00 13.58 -11.10
CA GLU A 51 -6.56 13.01 -12.39
C GLU A 51 -7.28 11.70 -12.79
N ALA A 52 -8.08 11.03 -11.93
CA ALA A 52 -8.74 9.76 -12.28
C ALA A 52 -9.93 9.30 -11.39
N ASP A 53 -10.86 8.54 -12.00
CA ASP A 53 -12.09 8.04 -11.38
C ASP A 53 -11.95 6.78 -10.51
N ASP A 54 -10.95 5.93 -10.77
CA ASP A 54 -10.79 4.64 -10.10
C ASP A 54 -9.34 4.30 -9.72
N ALA A 55 -8.47 5.32 -9.60
CA ALA A 55 -7.09 5.19 -9.15
C ALA A 55 -6.95 4.40 -7.84
N VAL A 56 -6.07 3.40 -7.83
CA VAL A 56 -5.65 2.72 -6.60
C VAL A 56 -4.37 3.34 -6.06
N HIS A 57 -4.48 4.01 -4.92
CA HIS A 57 -3.39 4.64 -4.17
C HIS A 57 -2.76 3.67 -3.18
N HIS A 58 -1.56 4.00 -2.69
CA HIS A 58 -0.79 3.17 -1.76
C HIS A 58 -0.13 3.96 -0.63
N GLU A 59 0.17 3.31 0.49
CA GLU A 59 0.90 3.91 1.61
C GLU A 59 1.71 2.84 2.39
N LEU A 60 2.77 3.25 3.10
CA LEU A 60 3.61 2.44 3.97
C LEU A 60 3.73 3.03 5.38
N ILE A 61 3.09 2.39 6.36
CA ILE A 61 3.30 2.71 7.78
C ILE A 61 4.51 1.92 8.30
N PHE A 62 5.62 2.60 8.58
CA PHE A 62 6.81 2.01 9.22
C PHE A 62 6.68 2.03 10.75
N SER A 63 7.14 0.96 11.42
CA SER A 63 7.01 0.85 12.89
C SER A 63 8.18 0.17 13.58
N GLN A 64 8.44 0.59 14.80
CA GLN A 64 9.32 -0.06 15.77
C GLN A 64 8.61 -1.23 16.50
N ARG A 65 7.33 -1.49 16.19
CA ARG A 65 6.53 -2.62 16.68
C ARG A 65 6.61 -3.82 15.72
N GLU A 66 6.15 -4.99 16.14
CA GLU A 66 6.00 -6.17 15.27
C GLU A 66 4.81 -6.08 14.29
N THR A 67 3.83 -5.24 14.62
CA THR A 67 2.69 -4.90 13.77
C THR A 67 2.45 -3.40 13.93
N PRO A 68 2.41 -2.61 12.84
CA PRO A 68 2.08 -1.19 12.92
C PRO A 68 0.65 -0.94 13.39
N ASP A 69 0.45 0.14 14.13
CA ASP A 69 -0.84 0.58 14.62
C ASP A 69 -1.45 1.58 13.64
N VAL A 70 -2.47 1.15 12.88
CA VAL A 70 -3.08 1.95 11.81
C VAL A 70 -3.96 3.07 12.37
N GLU A 71 -4.61 2.84 13.51
CA GLU A 71 -5.46 3.83 14.15
C GLU A 71 -4.62 4.96 14.73
N ALA A 72 -3.50 4.63 15.39
CA ALA A 72 -2.56 5.64 15.87
C ALA A 72 -1.95 6.47 14.73
N ALA A 73 -1.52 5.81 13.64
CA ALA A 73 -0.99 6.50 12.47
C ALA A 73 -2.02 7.45 11.82
N SER A 74 -3.28 7.02 11.70
CA SER A 74 -4.36 7.84 11.15
C SER A 74 -4.70 9.04 12.05
N ASN A 75 -4.71 8.85 13.36
CA ASN A 75 -4.92 9.95 14.32
C ASN A 75 -3.78 10.97 14.27
N ALA A 76 -2.51 10.52 14.28
CA ALA A 76 -1.35 11.40 14.16
C ALA A 76 -1.37 12.22 12.86
N ALA A 77 -1.66 11.58 11.72
CA ALA A 77 -1.80 12.24 10.42
C ALA A 77 -2.95 13.28 10.38
N ARG A 78 -4.09 12.97 11.01
CA ARG A 78 -5.24 13.89 11.14
C ARG A 78 -4.94 15.09 12.04
N GLU A 79 -4.11 14.91 13.06
CA GLU A 79 -3.80 15.95 14.06
C GLU A 79 -2.55 16.77 13.70
N GLY A 80 -1.77 16.31 12.72
CA GLY A 80 -0.50 16.94 12.34
C GLY A 80 0.62 16.69 13.35
N GLU A 81 0.52 15.60 14.11
CA GLU A 81 1.45 15.21 15.17
C GLU A 81 2.37 14.05 14.75
N ASP A 82 3.45 13.84 15.50
CA ASP A 82 4.32 12.67 15.33
C ASP A 82 3.61 11.38 15.78
N ASP A 83 3.67 10.32 14.96
CA ASP A 83 3.18 8.98 15.33
C ASP A 83 4.11 8.31 16.37
N THR A 84 3.98 8.75 17.61
CA THR A 84 4.75 8.26 18.76
C THR A 84 4.43 6.81 19.14
N VAL A 85 3.33 6.23 18.63
CA VAL A 85 2.93 4.85 18.89
C VAL A 85 3.73 3.89 18.02
N ASN A 86 3.91 4.20 16.73
CA ASN A 86 4.74 3.41 15.82
C ASN A 86 6.22 3.79 15.89
N LEU A 87 6.54 5.05 16.20
CA LEU A 87 7.90 5.59 16.19
C LEU A 87 8.17 6.32 17.51
N ALA A 88 8.82 5.66 18.48
CA ALA A 88 9.03 6.22 19.82
C ALA A 88 9.93 7.49 19.88
N ALA A 89 10.52 7.88 18.75
CA ALA A 89 11.15 9.17 18.53
C ALA A 89 11.06 9.54 17.03
N PRO A 90 10.99 10.83 16.67
CA PRO A 90 11.04 11.28 15.28
C PRO A 90 12.27 10.72 14.57
N MET A 91 12.08 10.21 13.35
CA MET A 91 13.17 9.65 12.56
C MET A 91 14.11 10.77 12.09
N ALA A 92 15.42 10.61 12.31
CA ALA A 92 16.43 11.62 11.99
C ALA A 92 16.59 11.93 10.48
N ALA A 93 15.91 11.18 9.62
CA ALA A 93 15.72 11.48 8.21
C ALA A 93 14.29 11.07 7.82
N PRO A 94 13.61 11.78 6.91
CA PRO A 94 12.31 11.37 6.41
C PRO A 94 12.41 10.03 5.69
N PHE A 95 11.35 9.22 5.77
CA PHE A 95 11.20 8.04 4.90
C PHE A 95 11.14 8.47 3.43
N TRP A 96 10.47 9.59 3.17
CA TRP A 96 10.36 10.28 1.89
C TRP A 96 11.66 11.00 1.53
N ASP A 97 12.55 10.24 0.92
CA ASP A 97 13.90 10.58 0.45
C ASP A 97 13.92 10.20 -1.05
N PRO A 98 14.81 10.70 -1.92
CA PRO A 98 14.97 10.21 -3.32
C PRO A 98 15.15 8.67 -3.47
N LEU A 99 15.25 7.94 -2.36
CA LEU A 99 15.24 6.49 -2.25
C LEU A 99 13.85 5.84 -2.33
N THR A 100 12.78 6.58 -2.03
CA THR A 100 11.37 6.14 -2.13
C THR A 100 10.63 6.81 -3.28
N THR A 101 11.14 7.93 -3.79
CA THR A 101 10.61 8.61 -4.99
C THR A 101 10.38 7.65 -6.18
N PRO A 102 11.28 6.71 -6.54
CA PRO A 102 11.03 5.76 -7.63
C PRO A 102 9.93 4.73 -7.35
N TYR A 103 9.43 4.63 -6.12
CA TYR A 103 8.29 3.78 -5.77
C TYR A 103 6.96 4.52 -5.90
N VAL A 104 6.93 5.81 -5.53
CA VAL A 104 5.78 6.70 -5.73
C VAL A 104 5.61 7.01 -7.23
N ASP A 105 6.67 7.52 -7.87
CA ASP A 105 6.64 7.99 -9.27
C ASP A 105 6.41 6.86 -10.30
N ALA A 106 6.59 5.60 -9.91
CA ALA A 106 6.42 4.43 -10.77
C ALA A 106 5.20 3.57 -10.41
N TRP A 107 4.35 4.01 -9.47
CA TRP A 107 3.16 3.27 -9.10
C TRP A 107 2.08 3.39 -10.20
N PRO A 108 1.57 2.27 -10.77
CA PRO A 108 0.58 2.28 -11.85
C PRO A 108 -0.84 2.41 -11.29
N ASP A 109 -1.11 3.52 -10.59
CA ASP A 109 -2.39 3.85 -9.91
C ASP A 109 -3.62 3.63 -10.81
N ASN A 110 -3.52 4.06 -12.06
CA ASN A 110 -4.58 4.08 -13.07
C ASN A 110 -4.54 2.88 -14.03
N HIS A 111 -3.62 1.95 -13.80
CA HIS A 111 -3.38 0.79 -14.67
C HIS A 111 -3.37 -0.50 -13.84
N GLU A 112 -2.24 -1.21 -13.75
CA GLU A 112 -2.20 -2.54 -13.13
C GLU A 112 -2.54 -2.55 -11.64
N ALA A 113 -2.46 -1.44 -10.90
CA ALA A 113 -2.86 -1.40 -9.49
C ALA A 113 -4.36 -1.70 -9.30
N ILE A 114 -5.22 -1.32 -10.25
CA ILE A 114 -6.68 -1.50 -10.20
C ILE A 114 -7.07 -2.99 -10.16
N PRO A 115 -6.79 -3.82 -11.20
CA PRO A 115 -7.15 -5.24 -11.18
C PRO A 115 -6.45 -6.02 -10.05
N VAL A 116 -5.29 -5.54 -9.59
CA VAL A 116 -4.46 -6.22 -8.60
C VAL A 116 -4.94 -5.96 -7.17
N PHE A 117 -5.37 -4.74 -6.83
CA PHE A 117 -5.64 -4.34 -5.45
C PHE A 117 -7.04 -3.77 -5.17
N ALA A 118 -7.84 -3.38 -6.17
CA ALA A 118 -9.16 -2.76 -5.92
C ALA A 118 -10.08 -3.65 -5.06
N ALA A 119 -9.98 -4.98 -5.15
CA ALA A 119 -10.75 -5.90 -4.31
C ALA A 119 -10.49 -5.77 -2.79
N PHE A 120 -9.33 -5.25 -2.39
CA PHE A 120 -8.91 -5.10 -0.98
C PHE A 120 -9.21 -3.71 -0.41
N THR A 121 -9.51 -2.75 -1.28
CA THR A 121 -9.84 -1.37 -0.93
C THR A 121 -11.25 -1.25 -0.37
N ARG A 122 -11.46 -0.24 0.48
CA ARG A 122 -12.77 0.14 1.04
C ARG A 122 -13.73 0.66 -0.05
N GLU A 123 -15.02 0.76 0.31
CA GLU A 123 -16.05 1.46 -0.46
C GLU A 123 -16.19 2.92 0.00
N ASP A 124 -16.88 3.73 -0.81
CA ASP A 124 -17.29 5.11 -0.51
C ASP A 124 -16.17 6.08 -0.07
N CYS A 125 -14.92 5.80 -0.42
CA CYS A 125 -13.78 6.63 -0.08
C CYS A 125 -13.63 7.83 -1.03
N HIS A 126 -13.19 8.98 -0.49
CA HIS A 126 -13.04 10.24 -1.22
C HIS A 126 -11.83 11.03 -0.72
N GLN A 127 -11.28 11.92 -1.56
CA GLN A 127 -10.09 12.73 -1.25
C GLN A 127 -10.18 13.63 -0.02
N GLU A 128 -11.39 13.98 0.44
CA GLU A 128 -11.59 14.79 1.66
C GLU A 128 -11.50 13.97 2.97
N MET A 129 -11.36 12.64 2.89
CA MET A 129 -11.07 11.79 4.05
C MET A 129 -9.64 12.00 4.55
N SER A 130 -9.35 11.62 5.80
CA SER A 130 -7.96 11.62 6.29
C SER A 130 -7.09 10.67 5.46
N ILE A 131 -5.80 11.00 5.30
CA ILE A 131 -4.85 10.26 4.46
C ILE A 131 -4.86 8.75 4.72
N LEU A 132 -5.09 8.29 5.97
CA LEU A 132 -5.14 6.85 6.30
C LEU A 132 -6.55 6.29 6.55
N GLU A 133 -7.57 7.13 6.53
CA GLU A 133 -8.97 6.73 6.77
C GLU A 133 -9.54 5.91 5.59
N ALA A 134 -9.19 6.30 4.36
CA ALA A 134 -9.55 5.59 3.13
C ALA A 134 -8.83 4.24 2.96
N TYR A 135 -7.73 4.01 3.70
CA TYR A 135 -6.80 2.93 3.43
C TYR A 135 -7.15 1.61 4.13
N ALA A 136 -6.88 0.51 3.44
CA ALA A 136 -7.02 -0.85 3.91
C ALA A 136 -5.64 -1.53 3.97
N PRO A 137 -5.29 -2.20 5.08
CA PRO A 137 -4.09 -3.04 5.16
C PRO A 137 -4.07 -4.13 4.07
N TYR A 138 -2.94 -4.33 3.40
CA TYR A 138 -2.77 -5.43 2.44
C TYR A 138 -1.62 -6.39 2.80
N ALA A 139 -0.40 -5.89 3.03
CA ALA A 139 0.76 -6.73 3.31
C ALA A 139 1.59 -6.20 4.48
N LEU A 140 1.91 -7.08 5.43
CA LEU A 140 2.74 -6.81 6.60
C LEU A 140 4.12 -7.41 6.40
N PHE A 141 5.12 -6.54 6.40
CA PHE A 141 6.53 -6.88 6.30
C PHE A 141 7.15 -6.85 7.69
N ARG A 142 7.90 -7.88 8.08
CA ARG A 142 8.63 -7.91 9.36
C ARG A 142 10.09 -8.26 9.15
N ARG A 143 10.96 -7.67 9.95
CA ARG A 143 12.40 -7.99 9.97
C ARG A 143 12.62 -9.37 10.56
N ALA A 144 13.25 -10.26 9.80
CA ALA A 144 13.62 -11.61 10.22
C ALA A 144 15.15 -11.74 10.28
N GLY A 145 15.78 -11.00 11.20
CA GLY A 145 17.25 -10.87 11.25
C GLY A 145 17.78 -10.01 10.10
N GLU A 146 18.54 -10.61 9.19
CA GLU A 146 18.98 -9.97 7.93
C GLU A 146 17.91 -10.08 6.81
N ASP A 147 16.96 -11.00 6.96
CA ASP A 147 15.88 -11.24 6.01
C ASP A 147 14.62 -10.40 6.30
N LEU A 148 13.67 -10.50 5.38
CA LEU A 148 12.33 -9.90 5.47
C LEU A 148 11.30 -11.02 5.31
N SER A 149 10.36 -11.13 6.26
CA SER A 149 9.16 -11.95 6.07
C SER A 149 8.01 -11.07 5.59
N VAL A 150 7.16 -11.63 4.73
CA VAL A 150 6.02 -10.94 4.13
C VAL A 150 4.76 -11.77 4.41
N GLU A 151 3.75 -11.14 5.00
CA GLU A 151 2.45 -11.73 5.30
C GLU A 151 1.36 -10.94 4.59
N VAL A 152 0.58 -11.59 3.72
CA VAL A 152 -0.61 -10.96 3.14
C VAL A 152 -1.71 -10.99 4.20
N VAL A 153 -2.04 -9.81 4.73
CA VAL A 153 -3.04 -9.60 5.80
C VAL A 153 -4.35 -9.00 5.26
N GLY A 154 -4.36 -8.56 4.01
CA GLY A 154 -5.50 -7.92 3.37
C GLY A 154 -6.70 -8.84 3.20
N GLN A 155 -7.87 -8.30 3.51
CA GLN A 155 -9.16 -8.96 3.26
C GLN A 155 -9.78 -8.37 2.00
N MET A 156 -10.36 -9.20 1.13
CA MET A 156 -11.12 -8.70 -0.01
C MET A 156 -12.45 -8.12 0.48
N LEU A 157 -12.55 -6.80 0.53
CA LEU A 157 -13.76 -6.06 0.85
C LEU A 157 -14.73 -6.02 -0.33
N ARG A 158 -14.20 -6.05 -1.56
CA ARG A 158 -14.95 -5.93 -2.83
C ARG A 158 -14.61 -7.09 -3.79
N PRO A 159 -14.89 -8.36 -3.46
CA PRO A 159 -14.34 -9.53 -4.18
C PRO A 159 -14.70 -9.62 -5.67
N TRP A 160 -15.80 -8.97 -6.10
CA TRP A 160 -16.18 -8.93 -7.52
C TRP A 160 -15.14 -8.20 -8.39
N LEU A 161 -14.35 -7.28 -7.82
CA LEU A 161 -13.31 -6.51 -8.50
C LEU A 161 -11.96 -7.25 -8.64
N ASP A 162 -11.71 -8.37 -7.95
CA ASP A 162 -10.40 -9.06 -7.97
C ASP A 162 -10.05 -9.52 -9.38
N GLY A 163 -9.02 -8.94 -10.00
CA GLY A 163 -8.60 -9.22 -11.38
C GLY A 163 -9.38 -8.50 -12.48
N VAL A 164 -10.36 -7.64 -12.16
CA VAL A 164 -11.15 -6.90 -13.17
C VAL A 164 -10.30 -5.78 -13.76
N ARG A 165 -10.04 -5.86 -15.07
CA ARG A 165 -9.27 -4.86 -15.81
C ARG A 165 -10.17 -3.71 -16.26
N ALA A 166 -9.58 -2.51 -16.32
CA ALA A 166 -10.25 -1.34 -16.88
C ALA A 166 -10.63 -1.56 -18.35
N THR A 167 -11.77 -1.00 -18.79
CA THR A 167 -12.31 -1.29 -20.12
C THR A 167 -11.63 -0.52 -21.25
N TRP A 168 -10.86 0.52 -20.93
CA TRP A 168 -10.01 1.25 -21.87
C TRP A 168 -8.72 0.49 -22.26
N ASP A 169 -8.34 -0.56 -21.54
CA ASP A 169 -7.22 -1.47 -21.90
C ASP A 169 -7.64 -2.64 -22.83
N ALA A 170 -8.83 -2.57 -23.41
CA ALA A 170 -9.29 -3.52 -24.41
C ALA A 170 -8.78 -3.07 -25.79
N PRO A 171 -7.89 -3.82 -26.47
CA PRO A 171 -7.62 -3.58 -27.89
C PRO A 171 -8.90 -3.87 -28.71
N GLU A 172 -9.16 -3.04 -29.71
CA GLU A 172 -10.20 -3.25 -30.74
C GLU A 172 -9.95 -4.52 -31.58
#